data_AF-A0A5P8KAG0-F1
#
_entry.id   AF-A0A5P8KAG0-F1
#
_cell.length_a   1.000
_cell.length_b   1.000
_cell.length_c   1.000
_cell.angle_alpha   90.00
_cell.angle_beta   90.00
_cell.angle_gamma   90.00
#
_symmetry.space_group_name_H-M   'P 1'
#
loop_
_entity.id
_entity.type
_entity.pdbx_description
1 polymer ?
#
loop_
_entity_poly.entity_id
_entity_poly.type
_entity_poly.pdbx_seq_one_letter_code
_entity_poly.pdbx_strand_id
1 'polypeptide(L)'
;MSGRLLRLVGTAAVTALTAGALIGTPPAPALAAPKPPAAGDPEAEAPASPGTRSVADLLTDLRRLHHEAESAKEAYSATGSALTRQRAEVSRLDHRLATARLSLHDSRGAAGRLARQQYQSSSTALSPYVGLLMARDPYRALEQGHVIGQVARERAETIERLTGDEQDTDTLARRARAALDRQLTLTEQHRRQHDTASDRLAEIEKLLASLTPAQLTAVRKSEDTAEAPPSKPQDTPVFWSLVF
;
A
#
# COMPACT_ATOMS: atom_id res chain seq x y z
N MET A 1 -24.24 33.26 28.89
CA MET A 1 -24.57 31.83 28.69
C MET A 1 -23.34 31.16 28.09
N SER A 2 -22.19 31.08 28.76
CA SER A 2 -21.83 30.30 29.96
C SER A 2 -21.76 28.79 29.72
N GLY A 3 -20.53 28.26 29.62
CA GLY A 3 -20.14 26.86 29.83
C GLY A 3 -19.95 26.06 28.54
N ARG A 4 -18.89 25.25 28.33
CA ARG A 4 -17.80 24.78 29.19
C ARG A 4 -16.66 24.27 28.30
N LEU A 5 -15.44 24.49 28.77
CA LEU A 5 -14.17 23.97 28.25
C LEU A 5 -14.13 22.44 28.30
N LEU A 6 -13.54 21.80 27.27
CA LEU A 6 -12.84 20.53 27.46
C LEU A 6 -11.44 20.59 26.83
N ARG A 7 -10.46 20.49 27.72
CA ARG A 7 -9.04 20.26 27.46
C ARG A 7 -8.79 18.76 27.28
N LEU A 8 -7.88 18.39 26.39
CA LEU A 8 -7.13 17.11 26.37
C LEU A 8 -6.00 17.29 25.34
N VAL A 9 -4.79 17.76 25.67
CA VAL A 9 -3.64 17.14 26.39
C VAL A 9 -3.33 15.71 25.93
N GLY A 10 -2.16 15.53 25.31
CA GLY A 10 -1.61 14.21 24.98
C GLY A 10 -0.35 14.29 24.11
N THR A 11 0.70 14.95 24.62
CA THR A 11 2.07 14.96 24.07
C THR A 11 2.76 13.61 24.32
N ALA A 12 3.37 13.02 23.29
CA ALA A 12 4.36 11.95 23.45
C ALA A 12 5.62 12.31 22.65
N ALA A 13 6.65 12.76 23.38
CA ALA A 13 8.02 12.88 22.93
C ALA A 13 8.73 11.54 23.21
N VAL A 14 9.49 11.03 22.26
CA VAL A 14 10.48 9.98 22.53
C VAL A 14 11.83 10.48 22.03
N THR A 15 12.74 10.52 22.99
CA THR A 15 14.08 11.09 23.00
C THR A 15 15.10 10.16 22.35
N ALA A 16 16.03 10.77 21.62
CA ALA A 16 17.28 10.18 21.16
C ALA A 16 18.13 9.68 22.35
N LEU A 17 18.76 8.51 22.20
CA LEU A 17 19.77 8.01 23.11
C LEU A 17 21.11 7.96 22.37
N THR A 18 22.03 8.81 22.81
CA THR A 18 23.46 8.81 22.44
C THR A 18 24.31 8.75 23.71
N ALA A 19 25.57 8.34 23.54
CA ALA A 19 26.68 8.20 24.50
C ALA A 19 26.69 6.87 25.28
N GLY A 20 27.82 6.17 25.44
CA GLY A 20 29.24 6.46 25.18
C GLY A 20 30.11 5.68 26.18
N ALA A 21 31.43 5.65 25.92
CA ALA A 21 32.53 5.27 26.85
C ALA A 21 32.74 3.78 27.21
N LEU A 22 33.93 3.26 27.55
CA LEU A 22 35.36 3.66 27.60
C LEU A 22 36.15 2.37 27.99
N ILE A 23 37.35 2.18 27.44
CA ILE A 23 38.59 1.61 28.04
C ILE A 23 38.57 0.19 28.68
N GLY A 24 39.53 -0.66 28.28
CA GLY A 24 40.04 -1.76 29.10
C GLY A 24 40.97 -2.76 28.40
N THR A 25 42.27 -2.46 28.30
CA THR A 25 43.37 -3.43 28.14
C THR A 25 43.93 -3.83 29.53
N PRO A 26 44.88 -4.78 29.69
CA PRO A 26 44.91 -6.23 29.41
C PRO A 26 45.14 -7.05 30.74
N PRO A 27 45.42 -8.38 30.70
CA PRO A 27 46.81 -8.81 31.00
C PRO A 27 47.33 -10.04 30.21
N ALA A 28 48.66 -10.19 30.25
CA ALA A 28 49.56 -11.15 29.61
C ALA A 28 49.58 -12.56 30.27
N PRO A 29 50.66 -13.36 30.15
CA PRO A 29 51.18 -14.11 28.99
C PRO A 29 51.11 -15.64 29.22
N ALA A 30 51.18 -16.46 28.17
CA ALA A 30 51.44 -17.90 28.31
C ALA A 30 52.75 -18.26 27.60
N LEU A 31 53.75 -18.61 28.40
CA LEU A 31 54.98 -19.26 27.95
C LEU A 31 54.67 -20.69 27.48
N ALA A 32 55.19 -21.08 26.32
CA ALA A 32 55.54 -22.47 26.03
C ALA A 32 56.82 -22.51 25.17
N ALA A 33 57.71 -23.40 25.57
CA ALA A 33 59.12 -23.54 25.24
C ALA A 33 59.40 -24.23 23.88
N PRO A 34 60.67 -24.35 23.43
CA PRO A 34 61.07 -24.49 22.02
C PRO A 34 61.35 -25.93 21.56
N LYS A 35 61.35 -26.16 20.24
CA LYS A 35 61.99 -27.31 19.55
C LYS A 35 62.37 -26.91 18.09
N PRO A 36 63.35 -27.57 17.44
CA PRO A 36 64.42 -26.94 16.66
C PRO A 36 64.17 -26.89 15.15
N PRO A 37 65.01 -26.19 14.36
CA PRO A 37 64.80 -26.00 12.93
C PRO A 37 65.29 -27.21 12.13
N ALA A 38 64.51 -27.62 11.14
CA ALA A 38 64.98 -28.40 10.00
C ALA A 38 64.88 -27.51 8.76
N ALA A 39 66.03 -27.24 8.14
CA ALA A 39 66.18 -26.44 6.94
C ALA A 39 65.77 -27.24 5.69
N GLY A 40 65.15 -26.55 4.73
CA GLY A 40 64.86 -27.04 3.38
C GLY A 40 63.83 -26.15 2.66
N ASP A 41 64.30 -25.13 1.94
CA ASP A 41 63.56 -24.27 0.99
C ASP A 41 63.29 -24.99 -0.36
N PRO A 42 62.54 -24.43 -1.35
CA PRO A 42 61.54 -23.35 -1.35
C PRO A 42 60.19 -23.71 -2.05
N GLU A 43 59.17 -22.89 -1.82
CA GLU A 43 58.10 -22.50 -2.78
C GLU A 43 57.13 -23.57 -3.33
N ALA A 44 56.02 -23.81 -2.63
CA ALA A 44 54.72 -24.17 -3.21
C ALA A 44 53.59 -23.93 -2.19
N GLU A 45 52.66 -23.04 -2.56
CA GLU A 45 51.31 -22.82 -2.01
C GLU A 45 51.08 -23.13 -0.51
N ALA A 46 51.08 -22.07 0.30
CA ALA A 46 50.54 -22.14 1.65
C ALA A 46 49.06 -22.61 1.58
N PRO A 47 48.68 -23.71 2.26
CA PRO A 47 47.29 -24.10 2.37
C PRO A 47 46.55 -23.00 3.12
N ALA A 48 45.44 -22.53 2.53
CA ALA A 48 44.55 -21.56 3.15
C ALA A 48 44.24 -21.99 4.58
N SER A 49 44.60 -21.14 5.56
CA SER A 49 44.20 -21.34 6.95
C SER A 49 42.68 -21.59 7.00
N PRO A 50 42.23 -22.70 7.60
CA PRO A 50 40.81 -23.00 7.74
C PRO A 50 40.22 -22.00 8.75
N GLY A 51 39.72 -20.87 8.26
CA GLY A 51 39.08 -19.86 9.11
C GLY A 51 38.91 -18.47 8.51
N THR A 52 39.71 -18.09 7.51
CA THR A 52 39.60 -16.78 6.85
C THR A 52 38.95 -16.90 5.49
N ARG A 53 37.72 -16.37 5.32
CA ARG A 53 37.07 -16.24 4.01
C ARG A 53 37.98 -15.49 3.04
N SER A 54 37.98 -15.92 1.78
CA SER A 54 38.75 -15.25 0.75
C SER A 54 38.14 -13.88 0.42
N VAL A 55 38.97 -12.95 -0.06
CA VAL A 55 38.48 -11.63 -0.53
C VAL A 55 37.51 -11.78 -1.70
N ALA A 56 37.69 -12.79 -2.54
CA ALA A 56 36.78 -13.08 -3.66
C ALA A 56 35.38 -13.51 -3.18
N ASP A 57 35.30 -14.32 -2.13
CA ASP A 57 34.01 -14.71 -1.53
C ASP A 57 33.30 -13.50 -0.93
N LEU A 58 34.03 -12.63 -0.23
CA LEU A 58 33.50 -11.40 0.37
C LEU A 58 32.95 -10.43 -0.68
N LEU A 59 33.66 -10.24 -1.79
CA LEU A 59 33.19 -9.44 -2.93
C LEU A 59 31.95 -10.04 -3.58
N THR A 60 31.89 -11.37 -3.68
CA THR A 60 30.73 -12.07 -4.24
C THR A 60 29.50 -11.89 -3.35
N ASP A 61 29.66 -12.05 -2.03
CA ASP A 61 28.61 -11.79 -1.06
C ASP A 61 28.13 -10.33 -1.09
N LEU A 62 29.06 -9.36 -1.17
CA LEU A 62 28.73 -7.94 -1.23
C LEU A 62 27.94 -7.59 -2.50
N ARG A 63 28.38 -8.06 -3.67
CA ARG A 63 27.65 -7.86 -4.94
C ARG A 63 26.26 -8.48 -4.90
N ARG A 64 26.14 -9.69 -4.34
CA ARG A 64 24.86 -10.37 -4.16
C ARG A 64 23.92 -9.57 -3.25
N LEU A 65 24.40 -9.13 -2.09
CA LEU A 65 23.59 -8.34 -1.15
C LEU A 65 23.16 -7.00 -1.74
N HIS A 66 24.04 -6.32 -2.48
CA HIS A 66 23.67 -5.10 -3.21
C HIS A 66 22.56 -5.37 -4.24
N HIS A 67 22.69 -6.43 -5.02
CA HIS A 67 21.65 -6.79 -5.99
C HIS A 67 20.31 -7.13 -5.32
N GLU A 68 20.34 -7.88 -4.22
CA GLU A 68 19.16 -8.19 -3.41
C GLU A 68 18.52 -6.92 -2.81
N ALA A 69 19.32 -5.96 -2.33
CA ALA A 69 18.84 -4.69 -1.79
C ALA A 69 18.18 -3.81 -2.86
N GLU A 70 18.79 -3.69 -4.04
CA GLU A 70 18.20 -2.95 -5.16
C GLU A 70 16.89 -3.60 -5.63
N SER A 71 16.86 -4.92 -5.75
CA SER A 71 15.63 -5.64 -6.11
C SER A 71 14.51 -5.42 -5.07
N ALA A 72 14.83 -5.43 -3.77
CA ALA A 72 13.87 -5.14 -2.71
C ALA A 72 13.35 -3.70 -2.77
N LYS A 73 14.23 -2.73 -3.06
CA LYS A 73 13.89 -1.31 -3.22
C LYS A 73 13.01 -1.06 -4.44
N GLU A 74 13.29 -1.71 -5.56
CA GLU A 74 12.46 -1.66 -6.77
C GLU A 74 11.06 -2.20 -6.47
N ALA A 75 10.95 -3.35 -5.80
CA ALA A 75 9.68 -3.94 -5.41
C ALA A 75 8.88 -3.03 -4.45
N TYR A 76 9.56 -2.43 -3.46
CA TYR A 76 9.00 -1.44 -2.55
C TYR A 76 8.42 -0.24 -3.30
N SER A 77 9.21 0.35 -4.21
CA SER A 77 8.79 1.51 -5.03
C SER A 77 7.59 1.19 -5.93
N ALA A 78 7.61 0.01 -6.57
CA ALA A 78 6.51 -0.46 -7.42
C ALA A 78 5.21 -0.62 -6.62
N THR A 79 5.28 -1.22 -5.43
CA THR A 79 4.11 -1.38 -4.54
C THR A 79 3.65 -0.04 -3.99
N GLY A 80 4.57 0.88 -3.67
CA GLY A 80 4.23 2.25 -3.23
C GLY A 80 3.45 3.01 -4.31
N SER A 81 3.85 2.86 -5.57
CA SER A 81 3.13 3.41 -6.72
C SER A 81 1.75 2.77 -6.89
N ALA A 82 1.64 1.45 -6.72
CA ALA A 82 0.35 0.75 -6.77
C ALA A 82 -0.58 1.19 -5.62
N LEU A 83 -0.04 1.36 -4.42
CA LEU A 83 -0.78 1.80 -3.24
C LEU A 83 -1.33 3.22 -3.41
N THR A 84 -0.55 4.12 -4.01
CA THR A 84 -1.01 5.48 -4.34
C THR A 84 -2.21 5.46 -5.30
N ARG A 85 -2.13 4.67 -6.38
CA ARG A 85 -3.25 4.48 -7.31
C ARG A 85 -4.47 3.87 -6.62
N GLN A 86 -4.24 2.88 -5.76
CA GLN A 86 -5.33 2.21 -5.04
C GLN A 86 -6.03 3.14 -4.05
N ARG A 87 -5.30 4.00 -3.35
CA ARG A 87 -5.88 5.03 -2.46
C ARG A 87 -6.77 6.02 -3.23
N ALA A 88 -6.35 6.42 -4.42
CA ALA A 88 -7.16 7.27 -5.30
C ALA A 88 -8.46 6.56 -5.73
N GLU A 89 -8.39 5.26 -6.04
CA GLU A 89 -9.57 4.47 -6.39
C GLU A 89 -10.55 4.30 -5.21
N VAL A 90 -10.04 4.04 -4.01
CA VAL A 90 -10.86 3.98 -2.79
C VAL A 90 -11.59 5.31 -2.57
N SER A 91 -10.86 6.43 -2.61
CA SER A 91 -11.45 7.77 -2.47
C SER A 91 -12.54 8.04 -3.52
N ARG A 92 -12.29 7.67 -4.78
CA ARG A 92 -13.27 7.79 -5.88
C ARG A 92 -14.52 6.96 -5.60
N LEU A 93 -14.37 5.72 -5.17
CA LEU A 93 -15.50 4.83 -4.89
C LEU A 93 -16.29 5.29 -3.66
N ASP A 94 -15.62 5.77 -2.61
CA ASP A 94 -16.26 6.32 -1.43
C ASP A 94 -17.10 7.57 -1.76
N HIS A 95 -16.57 8.46 -2.60
CA HIS A 95 -17.32 9.62 -3.05
C HIS A 95 -18.57 9.21 -3.84
N ARG A 96 -18.44 8.27 -4.78
CA ARG A 96 -19.58 7.75 -5.54
C ARG A 96 -20.60 7.05 -4.66
N LEU A 97 -20.14 6.27 -3.68
CA LEU A 97 -21.01 5.59 -2.71
C LEU A 97 -21.77 6.60 -1.83
N ALA A 98 -21.12 7.69 -1.41
CA ALA A 98 -21.78 8.76 -0.69
C ALA A 98 -22.90 9.41 -1.53
N THR A 99 -22.62 9.73 -2.79
CA THR A 99 -23.65 10.26 -3.71
C THR A 99 -24.80 9.28 -3.93
N ALA A 100 -24.51 7.99 -4.15
CA ALA A 100 -25.54 6.97 -4.33
C ALA A 100 -26.43 6.81 -3.09
N ARG A 101 -25.84 6.87 -1.89
CA ARG A 101 -26.60 6.83 -0.63
C ARG A 101 -27.53 8.03 -0.46
N LEU A 102 -27.14 9.21 -0.93
CA LEU A 102 -28.00 10.39 -0.95
C LEU A 102 -29.16 10.22 -1.93
N SER A 103 -28.89 9.76 -3.16
CA SER A 103 -29.94 9.43 -4.15
C SER A 103 -30.94 8.43 -3.59
N LEU A 104 -30.43 7.34 -2.99
CA LEU A 104 -31.26 6.33 -2.35
C LEU A 104 -32.11 6.89 -1.19
N HIS A 105 -31.57 7.82 -0.40
CA HIS A 105 -32.34 8.49 0.64
C HIS A 105 -33.50 9.29 0.05
N ASP A 106 -33.26 10.05 -1.01
CA ASP A 106 -34.28 10.84 -1.69
C ASP A 106 -35.37 9.95 -2.32
N SER A 107 -34.97 8.86 -2.97
CA SER A 107 -35.89 7.88 -3.54
C SER A 107 -36.73 7.16 -2.48
N ARG A 108 -36.15 6.81 -1.33
CA ARG A 108 -36.91 6.30 -0.18
C ARG A 108 -37.90 7.34 0.34
N GLY A 109 -37.51 8.61 0.39
CA GLY A 109 -38.40 9.72 0.71
C GLY A 109 -39.58 9.83 -0.25
N ALA A 110 -39.33 9.73 -1.56
CA ALA A 110 -40.37 9.74 -2.59
C ALA A 110 -41.33 8.55 -2.49
N ALA A 111 -40.78 7.33 -2.36
CA ALA A 111 -41.57 6.12 -2.16
C ALA A 111 -42.41 6.18 -0.87
N GLY A 112 -41.87 6.74 0.21
CA GLY A 112 -42.61 6.93 1.47
C GLY A 112 -43.75 7.96 1.35
N ARG A 113 -43.61 8.99 0.51
CA ARG A 113 -44.74 9.89 0.17
C ARG A 113 -45.81 9.18 -0.63
N LEU A 114 -45.40 8.39 -1.64
CA LEU A 114 -46.33 7.57 -2.42
C LEU A 114 -47.09 6.58 -1.53
N ALA A 115 -46.41 5.88 -0.63
CA ALA A 115 -47.04 4.94 0.31
C ALA A 115 -48.06 5.63 1.21
N ARG A 116 -47.75 6.82 1.75
CA ARG A 116 -48.72 7.62 2.54
C ARG A 116 -49.93 8.05 1.72
N GLN A 117 -49.73 8.48 0.47
CA GLN A 117 -50.84 8.80 -0.43
C GLN A 117 -51.74 7.58 -0.66
N GLN A 118 -51.17 6.38 -0.86
CA GLN A 118 -51.97 5.16 -1.00
C GLN A 118 -52.75 4.86 0.29
N TYR A 119 -52.09 4.92 1.45
CA TYR A 119 -52.73 4.59 2.72
C TYR A 119 -53.86 5.58 3.07
N GLN A 120 -53.62 6.88 2.91
CA GLN A 120 -54.62 7.92 3.16
C GLN A 120 -55.74 7.94 2.11
N SER A 121 -55.44 7.60 0.85
CA SER A 121 -56.48 7.50 -0.19
C SER A 121 -57.30 6.23 -0.03
N SER A 122 -56.74 5.14 0.51
CA SER A 122 -57.44 3.86 0.65
C SER A 122 -58.61 3.89 1.65
N SER A 123 -58.64 4.86 2.57
CA SER A 123 -59.81 5.07 3.45
C SER A 123 -60.99 5.79 2.78
N THR A 124 -60.79 6.38 1.59
CA THR A 124 -61.79 7.26 0.94
C THR A 124 -61.97 7.01 -0.56
N ALA A 125 -61.08 6.25 -1.23
CA ALA A 125 -61.06 6.08 -2.68
C ALA A 125 -61.15 4.58 -3.08
N LEU A 126 -62.23 4.23 -3.79
CA LEU A 126 -62.31 3.01 -4.59
C LEU A 126 -61.24 3.05 -5.69
N SER A 127 -60.72 1.88 -6.11
CA SER A 127 -59.76 1.78 -7.22
C SER A 127 -60.26 2.59 -8.44
N PRO A 128 -59.41 3.36 -9.15
CA PRO A 128 -59.84 4.17 -10.30
C PRO A 128 -60.63 3.37 -11.34
N TYR A 129 -60.30 2.09 -11.51
CA TYR A 129 -61.02 1.16 -12.38
C TYR A 129 -62.41 0.81 -11.86
N VAL A 130 -62.57 0.63 -10.55
CA VAL A 130 -63.88 0.41 -9.92
C VAL A 130 -64.72 1.69 -9.98
N GLY A 131 -64.08 2.86 -9.85
CA GLY A 131 -64.71 4.16 -10.10
C GLY A 131 -65.21 4.31 -11.54
N LEU A 132 -64.43 3.86 -12.53
CA LEU A 132 -64.83 3.86 -13.94
C LEU A 132 -66.02 2.93 -14.22
N LEU A 133 -66.03 1.75 -13.60
CA LEU A 133 -67.13 0.77 -13.67
C LEU A 133 -68.45 1.27 -13.04
N MET A 134 -68.36 2.19 -12.09
CA MET A 134 -69.51 2.79 -11.39
C MET A 134 -69.88 4.17 -11.94
N ALA A 135 -69.17 4.67 -12.97
CA ALA A 135 -69.37 6.01 -13.51
C ALA A 135 -70.67 6.09 -14.32
N ARG A 136 -71.42 7.18 -14.12
CA ARG A 136 -72.68 7.45 -14.85
C ARG A 136 -72.46 7.67 -16.35
N ASP A 137 -71.26 8.11 -16.74
CA ASP A 137 -70.82 8.32 -18.12
C ASP A 137 -69.36 7.85 -18.28
N PRO A 138 -69.13 6.66 -18.85
CA PRO A 138 -67.79 6.09 -18.98
C PRO A 138 -66.94 6.79 -20.05
N TYR A 139 -67.53 7.42 -21.06
CA TYR A 139 -66.77 8.10 -22.12
C TYR A 139 -66.07 9.35 -21.57
N ARG A 140 -66.76 10.14 -20.75
CA ARG A 140 -66.15 11.28 -20.04
C ARG A 140 -65.10 10.87 -19.00
N ALA A 141 -65.26 9.71 -18.38
CA ALA A 141 -64.27 9.16 -17.44
C ALA A 141 -63.00 8.68 -18.18
N LEU A 142 -63.14 8.17 -19.40
CA LEU A 142 -62.03 7.78 -20.27
C LEU A 142 -61.23 8.98 -20.82
N GLU A 143 -61.88 10.13 -21.09
CA GLU A 143 -61.17 11.38 -21.44
C GLU A 143 -60.24 11.86 -20.30
N GLN A 144 -60.58 11.56 -19.05
CA GLN A 144 -59.72 11.80 -17.88
C GLN A 144 -58.66 10.69 -17.66
N GLY A 145 -58.74 9.59 -18.42
CA GLY A 145 -57.85 8.43 -18.32
C GLY A 145 -56.39 8.75 -18.60
N HIS A 146 -56.08 9.79 -19.38
CA HIS A 146 -54.71 10.25 -19.59
C HIS A 146 -54.05 10.72 -18.28
N VAL A 147 -54.80 11.41 -17.41
CA VAL A 147 -54.32 11.86 -16.09
C VAL A 147 -54.06 10.66 -15.19
N ILE A 148 -54.94 9.66 -15.22
CA ILE A 148 -54.76 8.40 -14.47
C ILE A 148 -53.51 7.66 -14.95
N GLY A 149 -53.29 7.60 -16.27
CA GLY A 149 -52.12 7.00 -16.89
C GLY A 149 -50.82 7.72 -16.53
N GLN A 150 -50.82 9.05 -16.49
CA GLN A 150 -49.66 9.83 -16.06
C GLN A 150 -49.32 9.57 -14.60
N VAL A 151 -50.30 9.58 -13.70
CA VAL A 151 -50.10 9.26 -12.28
C VAL A 151 -49.59 7.83 -12.10
N ALA A 152 -50.13 6.85 -12.84
CA ALA A 152 -49.65 5.47 -12.79
C ALA A 152 -48.18 5.37 -13.24
N ARG A 153 -47.79 6.11 -14.28
CA ARG A 153 -46.42 6.18 -14.78
C ARG A 153 -45.47 6.80 -13.75
N GLU A 154 -45.81 7.95 -13.17
CA GLU A 154 -45.00 8.61 -12.13
C GLU A 154 -44.77 7.70 -10.90
N ARG A 155 -45.76 6.88 -10.55
CA ARG A 155 -45.65 5.88 -9.48
C ARG A 155 -44.69 4.76 -9.87
N ALA A 156 -44.81 4.23 -11.08
CA ALA A 156 -43.91 3.21 -11.58
C ALA A 156 -42.46 3.71 -11.63
N GLU A 157 -42.23 4.91 -12.16
CA GLU A 157 -40.91 5.57 -12.20
C GLU A 157 -40.33 5.81 -10.79
N THR A 158 -41.17 6.12 -9.80
CA THR A 158 -40.72 6.27 -8.41
C THR A 158 -40.22 4.95 -7.81
N ILE A 159 -40.91 3.85 -8.08
CA ILE A 159 -40.51 2.50 -7.62
C ILE A 159 -39.25 2.06 -8.38
N GLU A 160 -39.22 2.27 -9.69
CA GLU A 160 -38.07 1.92 -10.54
C GLU A 160 -36.82 2.65 -10.07
N ARG A 161 -36.88 3.97 -9.85
CA ARG A 161 -35.77 4.77 -9.34
C ARG A 161 -35.30 4.28 -7.96
N LEU A 162 -36.22 3.96 -7.05
CA LEU A 162 -35.86 3.37 -5.75
C LEU A 162 -35.09 2.06 -5.93
N THR A 163 -35.60 1.14 -6.75
CA THR A 163 -34.93 -0.16 -6.97
C THR A 163 -33.58 0.00 -7.65
N GLY A 164 -33.45 0.94 -8.59
CA GLY A 164 -32.18 1.27 -9.24
C GLY A 164 -31.16 1.84 -8.25
N ASP A 165 -31.55 2.82 -7.44
CA ASP A 165 -30.68 3.41 -6.41
C ASP A 165 -30.22 2.37 -5.37
N GLU A 166 -31.08 1.41 -5.02
CA GLU A 166 -30.71 0.30 -4.12
C GLU A 166 -29.65 -0.60 -4.72
N GLN A 167 -29.83 -1.02 -5.99
CA GLN A 167 -28.88 -1.86 -6.71
C GLN A 167 -27.54 -1.16 -6.93
N ASP A 168 -27.56 0.12 -7.29
CA ASP A 168 -26.37 0.94 -7.51
C ASP A 168 -25.59 1.14 -6.21
N THR A 169 -26.29 1.49 -5.12
CA THR A 169 -25.66 1.67 -3.81
C THR A 169 -25.01 0.38 -3.32
N ASP A 170 -25.69 -0.75 -3.46
CA ASP A 170 -25.17 -2.06 -3.06
C ASP A 170 -23.96 -2.50 -3.90
N THR A 171 -24.02 -2.26 -5.22
CA THR A 171 -22.90 -2.53 -6.12
C THR A 171 -21.68 -1.66 -5.81
N LEU A 172 -21.89 -0.36 -5.54
CA LEU A 172 -20.82 0.54 -5.12
C LEU A 172 -20.26 0.14 -3.75
N ALA A 173 -21.09 -0.27 -2.80
CA ALA A 173 -20.64 -0.72 -1.48
C ALA A 173 -19.74 -1.96 -1.59
N ARG A 174 -20.09 -2.95 -2.43
CA ARG A 174 -19.23 -4.11 -2.70
C ARG A 174 -17.90 -3.71 -3.32
N ARG A 175 -17.92 -2.82 -4.32
CA ARG A 175 -16.70 -2.34 -4.99
C ARG A 175 -15.79 -1.57 -4.04
N ALA A 176 -16.35 -0.70 -3.21
CA ALA A 176 -15.60 0.05 -2.20
C ALA A 176 -14.92 -0.88 -1.19
N ARG A 177 -15.64 -1.90 -0.68
CA ARG A 177 -15.06 -2.93 0.20
C ARG A 177 -13.90 -3.68 -0.46
N ALA A 178 -14.10 -4.18 -1.67
CA ALA A 178 -13.05 -4.89 -2.40
C ALA A 178 -11.82 -4.00 -2.69
N ALA A 179 -12.04 -2.71 -2.96
CA ALA A 179 -10.96 -1.75 -3.13
C ALA A 179 -10.20 -1.49 -1.82
N LEU A 180 -10.90 -1.41 -0.69
CA LEU A 180 -10.27 -1.27 0.62
C LEU A 180 -9.46 -2.53 0.98
N ASP A 181 -9.98 -3.72 0.73
CA ASP A 181 -9.28 -4.99 0.98
C ASP A 181 -7.98 -5.08 0.18
N ARG A 182 -8.01 -4.64 -1.10
CA ARG A 182 -6.79 -4.51 -1.91
C ARG A 182 -5.82 -3.49 -1.35
N GLN A 183 -6.29 -2.35 -0.85
CA GLN A 183 -5.44 -1.35 -0.23
C GLN A 183 -4.73 -1.91 1.01
N LEU A 184 -5.44 -2.66 1.86
CA LEU A 184 -4.88 -3.30 3.04
C LEU A 184 -3.80 -4.33 2.66
N THR A 185 -4.09 -5.15 1.64
CA THR A 185 -3.14 -6.14 1.11
C THR A 185 -1.87 -5.47 0.59
N LEU A 186 -2.00 -4.41 -0.22
CA LEU A 186 -0.85 -3.64 -0.73
C LEU A 186 -0.08 -2.94 0.39
N THR A 187 -0.76 -2.46 1.42
CA THR A 187 -0.11 -1.80 2.56
C THR A 187 0.76 -2.78 3.34
N GLU A 188 0.26 -3.98 3.59
CA GLU A 188 1.03 -5.03 4.26
C GLU A 188 2.20 -5.52 3.38
N GLN A 189 1.98 -5.67 2.08
CA GLN A 189 3.06 -6.00 1.14
C GLN A 189 4.16 -4.93 1.12
N HIS A 190 3.78 -3.66 1.05
CA HIS A 190 4.70 -2.53 1.07
C HIS A 190 5.54 -2.49 2.36
N ARG A 191 4.92 -2.79 3.51
CA ARG A 191 5.62 -2.90 4.80
C ARG A 191 6.66 -4.02 4.78
N ARG A 192 6.28 -5.22 4.32
CA ARG A 192 7.22 -6.35 4.24
C ARG A 192 8.40 -6.08 3.31
N GLN A 193 8.16 -5.41 2.19
CA GLN A 193 9.22 -5.04 1.25
C GLN A 193 10.16 -3.98 1.83
N HIS A 194 9.62 -3.02 2.57
CA HIS A 194 10.42 -2.06 3.33
C HIS A 194 11.31 -2.76 4.36
N ASP A 195 10.74 -3.68 5.14
CA ASP A 195 11.48 -4.42 6.16
C ASP A 195 12.57 -5.28 5.50
N THR A 196 12.25 -5.96 4.39
CA THR A 196 13.22 -6.73 3.60
C THR A 196 14.37 -5.86 3.10
N ALA A 197 14.08 -4.68 2.53
CA ALA A 197 15.12 -3.77 2.07
C ALA A 197 16.00 -3.29 3.24
N SER A 198 15.40 -3.00 4.39
CA SER A 198 16.12 -2.61 5.61
C SER A 198 17.03 -3.71 6.12
N ASP A 199 16.54 -4.96 6.12
CA ASP A 199 17.33 -6.13 6.54
C ASP A 199 18.54 -6.35 5.62
N ARG A 200 18.39 -6.20 4.30
CA ARG A 200 19.51 -6.32 3.36
C ARG A 200 20.56 -5.25 3.55
N LEU A 201 20.15 -4.01 3.83
CA LEU A 201 21.08 -2.94 4.16
C LEU A 201 21.83 -3.22 5.47
N ALA A 202 21.15 -3.76 6.49
CA ALA A 202 21.79 -4.16 7.74
C ALA A 202 22.76 -5.34 7.55
N GLU A 203 22.47 -6.29 6.66
CA GLU A 203 23.39 -7.37 6.29
C GLU A 203 24.66 -6.83 5.61
N ILE A 204 24.53 -5.84 4.72
CA ILE A 204 25.67 -5.16 4.09
C ILE A 204 26.51 -4.46 5.16
N GLU A 205 25.88 -3.68 6.05
CA GLU A 205 26.59 -2.98 7.13
C GLU A 205 27.35 -3.96 8.05
N LYS A 206 26.71 -5.07 8.42
CA LYS A 206 27.33 -6.11 9.24
C LYS A 206 28.50 -6.80 8.53
N LEU A 207 28.37 -7.07 7.23
CA LEU A 207 29.46 -7.62 6.43
C LEU A 207 30.63 -6.65 6.42
N LEU A 208 30.38 -5.37 6.15
CA LEU A 208 31.41 -4.33 6.15
C LEU A 208 32.09 -4.16 7.52
N ALA A 209 31.32 -4.21 8.61
CA ALA A 209 31.85 -4.13 9.97
C ALA A 209 32.68 -5.36 10.38
N SER A 210 32.45 -6.51 9.76
CA SER A 210 33.21 -7.75 10.01
C SER A 210 34.55 -7.85 9.26
N LEU A 211 34.78 -6.96 8.30
CA LEU A 211 36.01 -6.93 7.49
C LEU A 211 37.18 -6.35 8.26
N THR A 212 38.36 -6.95 8.11
CA THR A 212 39.61 -6.36 8.62
C THR A 212 40.08 -5.19 7.74
N PRO A 213 40.90 -4.25 8.26
CA PRO A 213 41.43 -3.14 7.45
C PRO A 213 42.18 -3.59 6.19
N ALA A 214 42.88 -4.73 6.26
CA ALA A 214 43.58 -5.32 5.12
C ALA A 214 42.60 -5.82 4.04
N GLN A 215 41.50 -6.47 4.45
CA GLN A 215 40.45 -6.92 3.53
C GLN A 215 39.67 -5.75 2.93
N LEU A 216 39.36 -4.70 3.70
CA LEU A 216 38.74 -3.47 3.19
C LEU A 216 39.61 -2.81 2.11
N THR A 217 40.93 -2.73 2.33
CA THR A 217 41.85 -2.16 1.33
C THR A 217 41.91 -3.01 0.06
N ALA A 218 41.89 -4.34 0.21
CA ALA A 218 41.86 -5.27 -0.92
C ALA A 218 40.56 -5.17 -1.73
N VAL A 219 39.40 -5.09 -1.06
CA VAL A 219 38.08 -4.88 -1.67
C VAL A 219 38.05 -3.57 -2.47
N ARG A 220 38.51 -2.46 -1.87
CA ARG A 220 38.55 -1.14 -2.53
C ARG A 220 39.42 -1.15 -3.79
N LYS A 221 40.62 -1.74 -3.69
CA LYS A 221 41.53 -1.87 -4.83
C LYS A 221 40.95 -2.72 -5.95
N SER A 222 40.17 -3.76 -5.62
CA SER A 222 39.49 -4.59 -6.62
C SER A 222 38.28 -3.91 -7.26
N GLU A 223 37.57 -3.03 -6.54
CA GLU A 223 36.53 -2.18 -7.12
C GLU A 223 37.13 -1.16 -8.09
N ASP A 224 38.20 -0.46 -7.72
CA ASP A 224 38.90 0.49 -8.59
C ASP A 224 39.44 -0.16 -9.89
N THR A 225 39.85 -1.44 -9.80
CA THR A 225 40.33 -2.21 -10.95
C THR A 225 39.17 -2.70 -11.83
N ALA A 226 37.99 -2.94 -11.24
CA ALA A 226 36.78 -3.35 -11.97
C ALA A 226 36.03 -2.16 -12.60
N GLU A 227 36.12 -0.96 -12.01
CA GLU A 227 35.57 0.30 -12.51
C GLU A 227 36.49 0.97 -13.55
N ALA A 228 37.71 0.44 -13.79
CA ALA A 228 38.61 0.94 -14.83
C ALA A 228 37.94 0.79 -16.21
N PRO A 229 37.57 1.90 -16.88
CA PRO A 229 36.80 1.82 -18.11
C PRO A 229 37.63 1.19 -19.24
N PRO A 230 37.04 0.36 -20.12
CA PRO A 230 37.65 0.14 -21.42
C PRO A 230 37.78 1.52 -22.09
N SER A 231 39.00 1.86 -22.51
CA SER A 231 39.30 3.05 -23.31
C SER A 231 38.23 3.25 -24.40
N LYS A 232 37.59 4.43 -24.38
CA LYS A 232 36.50 4.89 -25.28
C LYS A 232 36.71 4.49 -26.75
N PRO A 233 35.61 4.39 -27.52
CA PRO A 233 35.23 5.56 -28.32
C PRO A 233 33.80 6.07 -28.03
N GLN A 234 33.52 7.24 -28.59
CA GLN A 234 32.51 8.24 -28.23
C GLN A 234 31.06 7.86 -28.62
N ASP A 235 30.13 8.68 -28.09
CA ASP A 235 28.71 8.85 -28.45
C ASP A 235 27.63 7.96 -27.82
N THR A 236 26.97 8.47 -26.76
CA THR A 236 25.50 8.75 -26.69
C THR A 236 25.08 9.23 -25.27
N PRO A 237 23.98 9.99 -25.13
CA PRO A 237 23.77 10.87 -23.99
C PRO A 237 23.09 10.20 -22.77
N VAL A 238 23.74 10.41 -21.62
CA VAL A 238 23.22 10.67 -20.27
C VAL A 238 21.71 10.40 -20.06
N PHE A 239 21.36 9.24 -19.50
CA PHE A 239 20.00 8.97 -18.97
C PHE A 239 19.97 8.50 -17.50
N TRP A 240 21.11 8.43 -16.82
CA TRP A 240 21.16 8.00 -15.42
C TRP A 240 21.89 9.02 -14.54
N SER A 241 21.14 9.99 -14.06
CA SER A 241 21.48 10.78 -12.86
C SER A 241 20.20 11.39 -12.32
N LEU A 242 19.46 10.63 -11.50
CA LEU A 242 18.46 11.15 -10.55
C LEU A 242 17.80 10.02 -9.75
N VAL A 243 18.56 9.36 -8.85
CA VAL A 243 18.03 8.85 -7.57
C VAL A 243 19.19 8.80 -6.55
N PHE A 244 19.58 9.96 -6.06
CA PHE A 244 20.15 10.15 -4.72
C PHE A 244 19.66 11.49 -4.18
#